data_AF-A0A3P6SVX2-F1
#
_entry.id   AF-A0A3P6SVX2-F1
#
_cell.length_a   1.000
_cell.length_b   1.000
_cell.length_c   1.000
_cell.angle_alpha   90.00
_cell.angle_beta   90.00
_cell.angle_gamma   90.00
#
_symmetry.space_group_name_H-M   'P 1'
#
loop_
_entity.id
_entity.type
_entity.pdbx_description
1 polymer ?
#
loop_
_entity_poly.entity_id
_entity_poly.type
_entity_poly.pdbx_seq_one_letter_code
_entity_poly.pdbx_strand_id
1 'polypeptide(L)'
;MCVRQMVDEGLSEQEACKNIFMMDIDGLITKSRASTLSDRHLRFAKDLPDTRSLLEVVKTVKPAAIIGASTVAGAFTEEVISEMARINTRPIIFALSNPTSKAECTAETAFRVTNVSHISTR
;
A
#
# COMPACT_ATOMS: atom_id res chain seq x y z
N MET A 1 4.74 -10.97 8.70
CA MET A 1 6.17 -10.59 8.75
C MET A 1 6.33 -9.17 9.26
N CYS A 2 5.80 -8.12 8.59
CA CYS A 2 5.96 -6.73 9.06
C CYS A 2 5.45 -6.47 10.49
N VAL A 3 4.28 -7.01 10.86
CA VAL A 3 3.76 -6.91 12.24
C VAL A 3 4.75 -7.45 13.26
N ARG A 4 5.30 -8.65 13.01
CA ARG A 4 6.26 -9.29 13.91
C ARG A 4 7.53 -8.47 14.04
N GLN A 5 8.06 -7.97 12.92
CA GLN A 5 9.25 -7.11 12.93
C GLN A 5 9.02 -5.83 13.76
N MET A 6 7.88 -5.17 13.60
CA MET A 6 7.53 -3.99 14.40
C MET A 6 7.39 -4.33 15.90
N VAL A 7 6.88 -5.51 16.22
CA VAL A 7 6.79 -5.98 17.61
C VAL A 7 8.17 -6.28 18.19
N ASP A 8 9.06 -6.92 17.42
CA ASP A 8 10.44 -7.17 17.81
C ASP A 8 11.23 -5.85 18.01
N GLU A 9 10.83 -4.78 17.31
CA GLU A 9 11.33 -3.40 17.48
C GLU A 9 10.69 -2.63 18.66
N GLY A 10 9.73 -3.23 19.36
CA GLY A 10 9.18 -2.71 20.62
C GLY A 10 7.74 -2.17 20.57
N LEU A 11 7.05 -2.26 19.42
CA LEU A 11 5.63 -1.90 19.32
C LEU A 11 4.75 -3.02 19.89
N SER A 12 3.55 -2.67 20.36
CA SER A 12 2.52 -3.69 20.56
C SER A 12 2.00 -4.21 19.21
N GLU A 13 1.46 -5.44 19.17
CA GLU A 13 0.86 -5.98 17.94
C GLU A 13 -0.27 -5.07 17.41
N GLN A 14 -1.02 -4.43 18.31
CA GLN A 14 -2.10 -3.52 17.96
C GLN A 14 -1.59 -2.26 17.27
N GLU A 15 -0.51 -1.65 17.77
CA GLU A 15 0.14 -0.50 17.12
C GLU A 15 0.76 -0.88 15.79
N ALA A 16 1.42 -2.04 15.71
CA ALA A 16 1.96 -2.57 14.47
C ALA A 16 0.86 -2.77 13.41
N CYS A 17 -0.30 -3.30 13.79
CA CYS A 17 -1.45 -3.44 12.89
C CYS A 17 -2.05 -2.08 12.50
N LYS A 18 -2.04 -1.08 13.39
CA LYS A 18 -2.49 0.30 13.08
C LYS A 18 -1.67 0.94 11.96
N ASN A 19 -0.38 0.60 11.84
CA ASN A 19 0.50 1.13 10.79
C ASN A 19 0.32 0.47 9.40
N ILE A 20 -0.42 -0.63 9.31
CA ILE A 20 -0.62 -1.37 8.05
C ILE A 20 -2.02 -1.14 7.50
N PHE A 21 -2.11 -0.65 6.27
CA PHE A 21 -3.35 -0.45 5.52
C PHE A 21 -3.40 -1.44 4.36
N MET A 22 -4.53 -2.11 4.17
CA MET A 22 -4.71 -3.11 3.12
C MET A 22 -5.92 -2.77 2.26
N MET A 23 -5.80 -3.06 0.97
CA MET A 23 -6.86 -2.91 -0.01
C MET A 23 -7.02 -4.22 -0.78
N ASP A 24 -8.25 -4.58 -1.10
CA ASP A 24 -8.62 -5.70 -1.96
C ASP A 24 -9.49 -5.22 -3.14
N ILE A 25 -10.09 -6.15 -3.88
CA ILE A 25 -10.95 -5.85 -5.03
C ILE A 25 -12.16 -4.97 -4.66
N ASP A 26 -12.62 -5.04 -3.43
CA ASP A 26 -13.77 -4.29 -2.93
C ASP A 26 -13.37 -2.93 -2.34
N GLY A 27 -12.07 -2.70 -2.12
CA GLY A 27 -11.49 -1.43 -1.68
C GLY A 27 -10.68 -1.55 -0.39
N LEU A 28 -10.55 -0.44 0.35
CA LEU A 28 -9.90 -0.40 1.66
C LEU A 28 -10.58 -1.37 2.63
N ILE A 29 -9.77 -2.08 3.42
CA ILE A 29 -10.25 -2.94 4.49
C ILE A 29 -10.61 -2.08 5.70
N THR A 30 -11.92 -1.95 5.94
CA THR A 30 -12.52 -1.07 6.96
C THR A 30 -13.35 -1.88 7.96
N LYS A 31 -13.67 -1.28 9.11
CA LYS A 31 -14.53 -1.90 10.12
C LYS A 31 -15.97 -2.08 9.64
N SER A 32 -16.47 -1.22 8.75
CA SER A 32 -17.80 -1.36 8.13
C SER A 32 -17.93 -2.66 7.32
N ARG A 33 -16.82 -3.16 6.77
CA ARG A 33 -16.73 -4.40 6.00
C ARG A 33 -16.46 -5.65 6.86
N ALA A 34 -16.41 -5.55 8.19
CA ALA A 34 -16.00 -6.65 9.07
C ALA A 34 -16.74 -7.98 8.83
N SER A 35 -18.04 -7.94 8.47
CA SER A 35 -18.84 -9.14 8.22
C SER A 35 -18.42 -9.96 7.00
N THR A 36 -17.71 -9.36 6.04
CA THR A 36 -17.26 -10.04 4.81
C THR A 36 -15.77 -10.34 4.79
N LEU A 37 -15.04 -9.95 5.84
CA LEU A 37 -13.60 -10.12 5.95
C LEU A 37 -13.23 -11.43 6.65
N SER A 38 -12.14 -12.05 6.20
CA SER A 38 -11.51 -13.15 6.93
C SER A 38 -10.89 -12.68 8.25
N ASP A 39 -10.74 -13.58 9.22
CA ASP A 39 -10.08 -13.29 10.52
C ASP A 39 -8.68 -12.66 10.35
N ARG A 40 -7.96 -13.05 9.30
CA ARG A 40 -6.64 -12.50 8.98
C ARG A 40 -6.70 -11.02 8.60
N HIS A 41 -7.77 -10.59 7.93
CA HIS A 41 -7.98 -9.21 7.50
C HIS A 41 -8.61 -8.34 8.60
N LEU A 42 -9.45 -8.93 9.47
CA LEU A 42 -10.14 -8.22 10.54
C LEU A 42 -9.19 -7.40 11.43
N ARG A 43 -8.02 -7.94 11.79
CA ARG A 43 -7.05 -7.23 12.62
C ARG A 43 -6.44 -5.98 11.97
N PHE A 44 -6.63 -5.79 10.67
CA PHE A 44 -6.15 -4.62 9.92
C PHE A 44 -7.28 -3.69 9.49
N ALA A 45 -8.53 -4.03 9.80
CA ALA A 45 -9.69 -3.22 9.47
C ALA A 45 -9.58 -1.81 10.09
N LYS A 46 -9.69 -0.80 9.25
CA LYS A 46 -9.55 0.61 9.64
C LYS A 46 -10.88 1.27 9.92
N ASP A 47 -10.83 2.24 10.82
CA ASP A 47 -11.95 3.14 11.08
C ASP A 47 -11.85 4.35 10.13
N LEU A 48 -12.02 4.07 8.84
CA LEU A 48 -11.92 5.04 7.76
C LEU A 48 -13.09 4.85 6.80
N PRO A 49 -13.47 5.88 6.02
CA PRO A 49 -14.48 5.75 4.99
C PRO A 49 -14.13 4.66 3.98
N ASP A 50 -15.14 3.95 3.49
CA ASP A 50 -14.97 2.98 2.42
C ASP A 50 -14.57 3.70 1.13
N THR A 51 -13.46 3.27 0.53
CA THR A 51 -13.00 3.78 -0.76
C THR A 51 -12.32 2.68 -1.56
N ARG A 52 -12.47 2.74 -2.88
CA ARG A 52 -11.74 1.91 -3.85
C ARG A 52 -10.55 2.64 -4.46
N SER A 53 -10.39 3.93 -4.18
CA SER A 53 -9.34 4.76 -4.76
C SER A 53 -8.07 4.66 -3.93
N LEU A 54 -7.03 4.03 -4.51
CA LEU A 54 -5.71 4.00 -3.88
C LEU A 54 -5.16 5.41 -3.64
N LEU A 55 -5.43 6.35 -4.54
CA LEU A 55 -5.01 7.76 -4.39
C LEU A 55 -5.66 8.43 -3.18
N GLU A 56 -6.95 8.20 -2.93
CA GLU A 56 -7.62 8.73 -1.73
C GLU A 56 -7.04 8.14 -0.45
N VAL A 57 -6.76 6.83 -0.44
CA VAL A 57 -6.08 6.19 0.68
C VAL A 57 -4.72 6.84 0.91
N VAL A 58 -3.89 6.98 -0.13
CA VAL A 58 -2.57 7.62 -0.03
C VAL A 58 -2.66 9.06 0.51
N LYS A 59 -3.60 9.87 0.03
CA LYS A 59 -3.83 11.24 0.52
C LYS A 59 -4.25 11.28 1.99
N THR A 60 -5.07 10.31 2.41
CA THR A 60 -5.65 10.25 3.75
C THR A 60 -4.63 9.73 4.77
N VAL A 61 -3.98 8.59 4.47
CA VAL A 61 -3.14 7.87 5.43
C VAL A 61 -1.67 8.26 5.33
N LYS A 62 -1.28 8.93 4.24
CA LYS A 62 0.08 9.43 3.98
C LYS A 62 1.16 8.37 4.22
N PRO A 63 1.09 7.23 3.52
CA PRO A 63 1.97 6.10 3.80
C PRO A 63 3.40 6.41 3.36
N ALA A 64 4.38 5.85 4.07
CA ALA A 64 5.79 5.90 3.66
C ALA A 64 6.12 4.89 2.56
N ALA A 65 5.38 3.78 2.52
CA ALA A 65 5.57 2.68 1.59
C ALA A 65 4.25 2.22 0.98
N ILE A 66 4.29 1.87 -0.32
CA ILE A 66 3.21 1.16 -1.00
C ILE A 66 3.74 -0.16 -1.58
N ILE A 67 2.95 -1.23 -1.41
CA ILE A 67 3.29 -2.58 -1.85
C ILE A 67 2.13 -3.11 -2.69
N GLY A 68 2.40 -3.40 -3.95
CA GLY A 68 1.48 -3.99 -4.91
C GLY A 68 1.74 -5.48 -5.01
N ALA A 69 0.71 -6.29 -4.76
CA ALA A 69 0.74 -7.74 -4.90
C ALA A 69 -0.61 -8.27 -5.44
N SER A 70 -1.32 -7.46 -6.22
CA SER A 70 -2.71 -7.72 -6.62
C SER A 70 -2.86 -8.21 -8.05
N THR A 71 -1.77 -8.32 -8.82
CA THR A 71 -1.74 -8.63 -10.25
C THR A 71 -2.52 -7.66 -11.14
N VAL A 72 -2.84 -6.48 -10.62
CA VAL A 72 -3.54 -5.41 -11.33
C VAL A 72 -2.50 -4.48 -11.97
N ALA A 73 -2.35 -4.61 -13.29
CA ALA A 73 -1.51 -3.71 -14.06
C ALA A 73 -1.97 -2.26 -13.92
N GLY A 74 -1.03 -1.33 -13.73
CA GLY A 74 -1.33 0.12 -13.68
C GLY A 74 -2.03 0.61 -12.41
N ALA A 75 -2.10 -0.20 -11.35
CA ALA A 75 -2.66 0.24 -10.06
C ALA A 75 -1.89 1.43 -9.44
N PHE A 76 -0.58 1.54 -9.72
CA PHE A 76 0.25 2.66 -9.31
C PHE A 76 0.32 3.69 -10.44
N THR A 77 -0.74 4.49 -10.54
CA THR A 77 -0.82 5.58 -11.53
C THR A 77 0.22 6.68 -11.24
N GLU A 78 0.49 7.52 -12.23
CA GLU A 78 1.40 8.68 -12.07
C GLU A 78 0.94 9.61 -10.94
N GLU A 79 -0.37 9.78 -10.76
CA GLU A 79 -0.93 10.57 -9.65
C GLU A 79 -0.61 9.95 -8.28
N VAL A 80 -0.72 8.62 -8.15
CA VAL A 80 -0.39 7.90 -6.91
C VAL A 80 1.10 8.04 -6.60
N ILE A 81 1.97 7.84 -7.60
CA ILE A 81 3.42 7.93 -7.44
C ILE A 81 3.84 9.38 -7.13
N SER A 82 3.26 10.36 -7.81
CA SER A 82 3.52 11.78 -7.56
C SER A 82 3.09 12.19 -6.15
N GLU A 83 1.93 11.71 -5.70
CA GLU A 83 1.45 11.99 -4.35
C GLU A 83 2.34 11.32 -3.29
N MET A 84 2.81 10.08 -3.52
CA MET A 84 3.80 9.43 -2.66
C MET A 84 5.10 10.22 -2.55
N ALA A 85 5.61 10.76 -3.66
CA ALA A 85 6.81 11.60 -3.70
C ALA A 85 6.59 12.98 -3.07
N ARG A 86 5.36 13.51 -3.11
CA ARG A 86 4.98 14.75 -2.43
C ARG A 86 4.93 14.57 -0.91
N ILE A 87 4.44 13.42 -0.46
CA ILE A 87 4.30 13.09 0.97
C ILE A 87 5.64 12.72 1.59
N ASN A 88 6.50 12.00 0.86
CA ASN A 88 7.76 11.46 1.38
C ASN A 88 8.93 11.90 0.50
N THR A 89 10.01 12.38 1.10
CA THR A 89 11.26 12.71 0.37
C THR A 89 11.86 11.48 -0.34
N ARG A 90 11.64 10.28 0.20
CA ARG A 90 12.10 9.01 -0.36
C ARG A 90 10.99 7.96 -0.25
N PRO A 91 9.99 7.96 -1.15
CA PRO A 91 8.89 6.99 -1.08
C PRO A 91 9.39 5.58 -1.38
N ILE A 92 8.84 4.58 -0.68
CA ILE A 92 9.11 3.16 -0.96
C ILE A 92 7.96 2.63 -1.83
N ILE A 93 8.28 2.13 -3.03
CA ILE A 93 7.28 1.62 -3.98
C ILE A 93 7.71 0.23 -4.45
N PHE A 94 6.97 -0.80 -4.04
CA PHE A 94 7.20 -2.18 -4.45
C PHE A 94 6.07 -2.66 -5.36
N ALA A 95 6.34 -2.82 -6.66
CA ALA A 95 5.45 -3.49 -7.60
C ALA A 95 5.89 -4.94 -7.77
N LEU A 96 5.23 -5.87 -7.08
CA LEU A 96 5.65 -7.28 -6.97
C LEU A 96 4.91 -8.21 -7.94
N SER A 97 3.92 -7.70 -8.68
CA SER A 97 3.11 -8.54 -9.56
C SER A 97 3.85 -9.00 -10.81
N ASN A 98 3.71 -10.30 -11.11
CA ASN A 98 4.32 -10.99 -12.23
C ASN A 98 3.26 -11.60 -13.17
N PRO A 99 3.54 -11.75 -14.49
CA PRO A 99 4.73 -11.27 -15.23
C PRO A 99 4.74 -9.73 -15.36
N THR A 100 5.79 -9.12 -15.92
CA THR A 100 5.96 -7.66 -16.03
C THR A 100 4.75 -6.93 -16.65
N SER A 101 3.97 -7.60 -17.52
CA SER A 101 2.72 -7.07 -18.07
C SER A 101 1.59 -6.89 -17.04
N LYS A 102 1.76 -7.43 -15.83
CA LYS A 102 0.88 -7.30 -14.66
C LYS A 102 1.47 -6.46 -13.54
N ALA A 103 2.65 -5.87 -13.75
CA ALA A 103 3.27 -4.99 -12.75
C ALA A 103 2.39 -3.77 -12.50
N GLU A 104 2.25 -3.38 -11.24
CA GLU A 104 1.39 -2.27 -10.82
C GLU A 104 1.83 -0.91 -11.40
N CYS A 105 3.13 -0.76 -11.73
CA CYS A 105 3.67 0.28 -12.58
C CYS A 105 4.89 -0.24 -13.35
N THR A 106 5.25 0.43 -14.45
CA THR A 106 6.54 0.20 -15.10
C THR A 106 7.64 0.86 -14.27
N ALA A 107 8.82 0.23 -14.22
CA ALA A 107 10.00 0.81 -13.58
C ALA A 107 10.28 2.23 -14.09
N GLU A 108 10.15 2.45 -15.40
CA GLU A 108 10.32 3.76 -16.04
C GLU A 108 9.39 4.85 -15.47
N THR A 109 8.10 4.53 -15.24
CA THR A 109 7.14 5.50 -14.68
C THR A 109 7.50 5.84 -13.24
N ALA A 110 7.89 4.83 -12.44
CA ALA A 110 8.30 5.06 -11.07
C ALA A 110 9.62 5.84 -10.97
N PHE A 111 10.59 5.58 -11.85
CA PHE A 111 11.86 6.33 -11.91
C PHE A 111 11.67 7.78 -12.36
N ARG A 112 10.87 8.01 -13.40
CA ARG A 112 10.64 9.35 -13.97
C ARG A 112 10.01 10.32 -12.96
N VAL A 113 9.12 9.81 -12.11
CA VAL A 113 8.32 10.64 -11.19
C VAL A 113 9.00 10.83 -9.83
N THR A 114 9.85 9.89 -9.38
CA THR A 114 10.42 9.94 -8.01
C THR A 114 11.86 10.45 -7.92
N ASN A 115 12.55 10.67 -9.04
CA ASN A 115 13.93 11.16 -9.20
C ASN A 115 15.07 10.44 -8.43
N VAL A 116 14.82 9.65 -7.38
CA VAL A 116 15.61 8.49 -6.91
C VAL A 116 14.91 7.85 -5.70
N SER A 117 14.43 6.61 -5.83
CA SER A 117 14.20 5.71 -4.69
C SER A 117 14.10 4.27 -5.16
N HIS A 118 14.73 3.32 -4.47
CA HIS A 118 14.78 1.91 -4.83
C HIS A 118 13.43 1.33 -5.26
N ILE A 119 13.29 1.09 -6.55
CA ILE A 119 12.20 0.31 -7.16
C ILE A 119 12.73 -1.12 -7.29
N SER A 120 12.27 -2.02 -6.43
CA SER A 120 12.55 -3.45 -6.58
C SER A 120 11.50 -4.05 -7.51
N THR A 121 11.61 -3.77 -8.81
CA THR A 121 11.00 -4.61 -9.85
C THR A 121 11.97 -5.76 -10.10
N ARG A 122 11.60 -6.98 -9.73
CA ARG A 122 12.33 -8.17 -10.18
C ARG A 122 11.79 -8.62 -11.53
#